data_AF-A0A0D2J4Z1-F1
#
_entry.id   AF-A0A0D2J4Z1-F1
#
_cell.length_a   1.000
_cell.length_b   1.000
_cell.length_c   1.000
_cell.angle_alpha   90.00
_cell.angle_beta   90.00
_cell.angle_gamma   90.00
#
_symmetry.space_group_name_H-M   'P 1'
#
loop_
_entity.id
_entity.type
_entity.pdbx_description
1 polymer ?
#
loop_
_entity_poly.entity_id
_entity_poly.type
_entity_poly.pdbx_seq_one_letter_code
_entity_poly.pdbx_strand_id
1 'polypeptide(L)'
;MPSSSRDQLLAAAQAFCNAFADHKPPEEILGHFSASDDILALEHGLPELAPFLGREFRGQNGIREYSQLLSSTLSYEEMRFCDFVVDPEVSKVSVRGKARFTWTSTGQSWDEVFTYVLEFDDNDKVKVYEIWADSGAAYLASKGRLKS
;
A
#
# COMPACT_ATOMS: atom_id res chain seq x y z
N MET A 1 21.13 15.86 5.09
CA MET A 1 21.67 14.58 5.58
C MET A 1 20.48 13.67 5.79
N PRO A 2 20.57 12.36 5.51
CA PRO A 2 19.48 11.47 5.88
C PRO A 2 19.27 11.54 7.40
N SER A 3 18.05 11.86 7.82
CA SER A 3 17.71 12.11 9.23
C SER A 3 17.70 10.83 10.07
N SER A 4 17.38 9.70 9.43
CA SER A 4 17.06 8.46 10.10
C SER A 4 18.02 7.33 9.73
N SER A 5 18.39 6.53 10.72
CA SER A 5 19.19 5.34 10.52
C SER A 5 18.42 4.25 9.78
N ARG A 6 19.15 3.30 9.20
CA ARG A 6 18.58 2.10 8.57
C ARG A 6 17.58 1.38 9.49
N ASP A 7 17.89 1.27 10.78
CA ASP A 7 17.06 0.53 11.73
C ASP A 7 15.77 1.30 12.10
N GLN A 8 15.81 2.63 12.14
CA GLN A 8 14.62 3.47 12.32
C GLN A 8 13.67 3.35 11.13
N LEU A 9 14.19 3.47 9.91
CA LEU A 9 13.40 3.30 8.68
C LEU A 9 12.79 1.90 8.59
N LEU A 10 13.56 0.87 8.94
CA LEU A 10 13.06 -0.50 8.99
C LEU A 10 11.91 -0.64 10.00
N ALA A 11 12.08 -0.11 11.21
CA ALA A 11 11.06 -0.17 12.24
C ALA A 11 9.78 0.58 11.83
N ALA A 12 9.91 1.76 11.21
CA ALA A 12 8.79 2.54 10.71
C ALA A 12 8.04 1.81 9.58
N ALA A 13 8.76 1.23 8.63
CA ALA A 13 8.19 0.43 7.55
C ALA A 13 7.48 -0.82 8.08
N GLN A 14 8.08 -1.53 9.05
CA GLN A 14 7.46 -2.69 9.70
C GLN A 14 6.20 -2.30 10.46
N ALA A 15 6.21 -1.18 11.19
CA ALA A 15 5.04 -0.70 11.91
C ALA A 15 3.88 -0.38 10.95
N PHE A 16 4.16 0.33 9.86
CA PHE A 16 3.19 0.60 8.80
C PHE A 16 2.63 -0.70 8.18
N CYS A 17 3.51 -1.61 7.78
CA CYS A 17 3.13 -2.89 7.17
C CYS A 17 2.30 -3.76 8.13
N ASN A 18 2.69 -3.84 9.40
CA ASN A 18 1.97 -4.59 10.42
C ASN A 18 0.60 -3.96 10.69
N ALA A 19 0.47 -2.64 10.63
CA ALA A 19 -0.82 -1.98 10.78
C ALA A 19 -1.83 -2.42 9.69
N PHE A 20 -1.37 -2.57 8.45
CA PHE A 20 -2.19 -3.18 7.39
C PHE A 20 -2.45 -4.66 7.64
N ALA A 21 -1.43 -5.46 7.94
CA ALA A 21 -1.56 -6.90 8.14
C ALA A 21 -2.52 -7.28 9.29
N ASP A 22 -2.51 -6.49 10.36
CA ASP A 22 -3.34 -6.70 11.56
C ASP A 22 -4.75 -6.11 11.44
N HIS A 23 -5.15 -5.60 10.26
CA HIS A 23 -6.42 -4.92 10.05
C HIS A 23 -6.66 -3.79 11.08
N LYS A 24 -5.63 -3.00 11.36
CA LYS A 24 -5.77 -1.88 12.30
C LYS A 24 -6.83 -0.91 11.81
N PRO A 25 -7.49 -0.18 12.73
CA PRO A 25 -8.46 0.84 12.36
C PRO A 25 -7.85 1.87 11.38
N PRO A 26 -8.65 2.44 10.45
CA PRO A 26 -8.15 3.39 9.46
C PRO A 26 -7.38 4.58 10.07
N GLU A 27 -7.79 5.06 11.24
CA GLU A 27 -7.09 6.15 11.94
C GLU A 27 -5.67 5.81 12.38
N GLU A 28 -5.42 4.55 12.75
CA GLU A 28 -4.08 4.07 13.14
C GLU A 28 -3.20 3.96 11.90
N ILE A 29 -3.73 3.40 10.81
CA ILE A 29 -3.04 3.33 9.51
C ILE A 29 -2.71 4.74 8.99
N LEU A 30 -3.67 5.65 9.01
CA LEU A 30 -3.49 7.05 8.60
C LEU A 30 -2.44 7.76 9.46
N GLY A 31 -2.32 7.40 10.74
CA GLY A 31 -1.32 7.92 11.67
C GLY A 31 0.13 7.62 11.29
N HIS A 32 0.38 6.67 10.37
CA HIS A 32 1.72 6.40 9.84
C HIS A 32 2.13 7.34 8.71
N PHE A 33 1.19 8.02 8.06
CA PHE A 33 1.50 8.97 6.99
C PHE A 33 2.02 10.30 7.55
N SER A 34 2.83 10.99 6.76
CA SER A 34 3.33 12.34 7.08
C SER A 34 2.15 13.30 7.24
N ALA A 35 2.34 14.42 7.94
CA ALA A 35 1.34 15.50 7.97
C ALA A 35 1.54 16.54 6.85
N SER A 36 2.54 16.34 5.98
CA SER A 36 2.88 17.25 4.89
C SER A 36 1.81 17.31 3.80
N ASP A 37 1.74 18.41 3.06
CA ASP A 37 0.82 18.56 1.93
C ASP A 37 1.26 17.75 0.68
N ASP A 38 2.51 17.29 0.65
CA ASP A 38 3.12 16.60 -0.49
C ASP A 38 3.11 15.05 -0.39
N ILE A 39 2.26 14.49 0.47
CA ILE A 39 2.07 13.03 0.56
C ILE A 39 1.50 12.50 -0.74
N LEU A 40 1.95 11.32 -1.16
CA LEU A 40 1.47 10.63 -2.36
C LEU A 40 1.18 9.16 -2.05
N ALA A 41 -0.01 8.68 -2.44
CA ALA A 41 -0.26 7.27 -2.68
C ALA A 41 -0.50 7.03 -4.17
N LEU A 42 0.14 5.98 -4.71
CA LEU A 42 0.03 5.61 -6.11
C LEU A 42 0.16 4.10 -6.27
N GLU A 43 -0.89 3.46 -6.76
CA GLU A 43 -0.81 2.09 -7.25
C GLU A 43 -0.59 2.09 -8.76
N HIS A 44 0.53 1.52 -9.19
CA HIS A 44 0.95 1.54 -10.58
C HIS A 44 0.15 0.53 -11.41
N GLY A 45 -0.38 0.99 -12.54
CA GLY A 45 -1.14 0.16 -13.46
C GLY A 45 -1.93 0.99 -14.45
N LEU A 46 -2.60 0.31 -15.37
CA LEU A 46 -3.50 0.94 -16.35
C LEU A 46 -4.84 1.28 -15.66
N PRO A 47 -5.31 2.55 -15.65
CA PRO A 47 -6.52 2.97 -14.92
C PRO A 47 -7.81 2.23 -15.33
N GLU A 48 -7.87 1.70 -16.54
CA GLU A 48 -9.01 0.93 -17.05
C GLU A 48 -9.14 -0.45 -16.39
N LEU A 49 -8.11 -0.93 -15.69
CA LEU A 49 -8.08 -2.25 -15.05
C LEU A 49 -8.76 -2.26 -13.68
N ALA A 50 -8.59 -1.20 -12.88
CA ALA A 50 -9.22 -1.03 -11.59
C ALA A 50 -9.24 0.47 -11.19
N PRO A 51 -10.22 0.92 -10.39
CA PRO A 51 -10.45 2.36 -10.14
C PRO A 51 -9.34 3.05 -9.33
N PHE A 52 -8.47 2.28 -8.68
CA PHE A 52 -7.34 2.76 -7.88
C PHE A 52 -6.01 2.79 -8.66
N LEU A 53 -5.94 2.15 -9.83
CA LEU A 53 -4.70 2.04 -10.60
C LEU A 53 -4.39 3.30 -11.42
N GLY A 54 -3.11 3.65 -11.50
CA GLY A 54 -2.61 4.77 -12.30
C GLY A 54 -3.15 6.13 -11.88
N ARG A 55 -3.74 6.22 -10.68
CA ARG A 55 -4.33 7.44 -10.11
C ARG A 55 -3.49 7.91 -8.93
N GLU A 56 -3.06 9.15 -8.97
CA GLU A 56 -2.38 9.78 -7.83
C GLU A 56 -3.39 10.25 -6.78
N PHE A 57 -3.12 9.91 -5.53
CA PHE A 57 -3.86 10.40 -4.37
C PHE A 57 -2.92 11.24 -3.51
N ARG A 58 -3.17 12.56 -3.48
CA ARG A 58 -2.26 13.53 -2.86
C ARG A 58 -2.82 14.17 -1.60
N GLY A 59 -1.92 14.42 -0.65
CA GLY A 59 -2.24 15.03 0.64
C GLY A 59 -3.19 14.16 1.50
N GLN A 60 -3.50 14.65 2.69
CA GLN A 60 -4.31 13.91 3.67
C GLN A 60 -5.69 13.49 3.15
N ASN A 61 -6.35 14.37 2.40
CA ASN A 61 -7.65 14.04 1.80
C ASN A 61 -7.53 12.96 0.73
N GLY A 62 -6.47 13.00 -0.10
CA GLY A 62 -6.21 11.97 -1.09
C GLY A 62 -5.96 10.60 -0.46
N ILE A 63 -5.16 10.53 0.60
CA ILE A 63 -4.91 9.26 1.31
C ILE A 63 -6.19 8.69 1.91
N ARG A 64 -7.06 9.55 2.47
CA ARG A 64 -8.38 9.12 2.97
C ARG A 64 -9.27 8.61 1.84
N GLU A 65 -9.30 9.30 0.70
CA GLU A 65 -10.05 8.87 -0.48
C GLU A 65 -9.55 7.49 -0.97
N TYR A 66 -8.23 7.33 -1.06
CA TYR A 66 -7.59 6.08 -1.46
C TYR A 66 -7.97 4.93 -0.52
N SER A 67 -7.86 5.13 0.79
CA SER A 67 -8.22 4.12 1.79
C SER A 67 -9.70 3.71 1.69
N GLN A 68 -10.60 4.68 1.51
CA GLN A 68 -12.03 4.41 1.33
C GLN A 68 -12.31 3.65 0.02
N LEU A 69 -11.67 4.06 -1.08
CA LEU A 69 -11.79 3.38 -2.37
C LEU A 69 -11.31 1.93 -2.29
N LEU A 70 -10.13 1.69 -1.71
CA LEU A 70 -9.62 0.33 -1.52
C LEU A 70 -10.55 -0.51 -0.66
N SER A 71 -10.96 -0.01 0.52
CA SER A 71 -11.81 -0.77 1.45
C SER A 71 -13.20 -1.13 0.88
N SER A 72 -13.71 -0.33 -0.05
CA SER A 72 -14.98 -0.61 -0.74
C SER A 72 -14.83 -1.58 -1.92
N THR A 73 -13.63 -1.66 -2.50
CA THR A 73 -13.34 -2.44 -3.71
C THR A 73 -12.76 -3.82 -3.39
N LEU A 74 -11.90 -3.90 -2.37
CA LEU A 74 -11.13 -5.08 -2.00
C LEU A 74 -11.27 -5.37 -0.51
N SER A 75 -11.32 -6.65 -0.18
CA SER A 75 -10.92 -7.16 1.13
C SER A 75 -9.66 -8.02 0.99
N TYR A 76 -8.97 -8.25 2.09
CA TYR A 76 -7.79 -9.10 2.12
C TYR A 76 -7.75 -9.96 3.38
N GLU A 77 -7.01 -11.05 3.33
CA GLU A 77 -6.72 -11.93 4.46
C GLU A 77 -5.28 -12.47 4.35
N GLU A 78 -4.74 -12.95 5.48
CA GLU A 78 -3.40 -13.55 5.58
C GLU A 78 -2.26 -12.66 5.05
N MET A 79 -2.43 -11.34 5.15
CA MET A 79 -1.45 -10.37 4.71
C MET A 79 -0.18 -10.47 5.54
N ARG A 80 0.97 -10.55 4.86
CA ARG A 80 2.29 -10.66 5.47
C ARG A 80 3.36 -9.98 4.63
N PHE A 81 4.36 -9.46 5.31
CA PHE A 81 5.45 -8.70 4.70
C PHE A 81 6.80 -9.36 4.96
N CYS A 82 7.68 -9.32 3.97
CA CYS A 82 9.01 -9.92 4.00
C CYS A 82 9.96 -9.18 3.05
N ASP A 83 11.24 -9.55 3.08
CA ASP A 83 12.26 -9.06 2.14
C ASP A 83 12.41 -7.52 2.12
N PHE A 84 12.49 -6.90 3.31
CA PHE A 84 12.70 -5.45 3.44
C PHE A 84 14.10 -5.05 2.94
N VAL A 85 14.14 -4.11 2.01
CA VAL A 85 15.36 -3.47 1.51
C VAL A 85 15.30 -2.00 1.92
N VAL A 86 16.29 -1.57 2.70
CA VAL A 86 16.33 -0.22 3.28
C VAL A 86 17.47 0.57 2.65
N ASP A 87 17.13 1.73 2.11
CA ASP A 87 18.09 2.72 1.60
C ASP A 87 17.99 3.99 2.46
N PRO A 88 18.91 4.15 3.45
CA PRO A 88 18.91 5.32 4.30
C PRO A 88 19.37 6.57 3.57
N GLU A 89 20.09 6.50 2.44
CA GLU A 89 20.60 7.71 1.76
C GLU A 89 19.48 8.55 1.15
N VAL A 90 18.38 7.90 0.76
CA VAL A 90 17.19 8.53 0.18
C VAL A 90 15.93 8.35 1.04
N SER A 91 16.08 7.86 2.28
CA SER A 91 14.96 7.59 3.21
C SER A 91 13.87 6.69 2.61
N LYS A 92 14.27 5.61 1.92
CA LYS A 92 13.32 4.67 1.29
C LYS A 92 13.41 3.26 1.83
N VAL A 93 12.27 2.58 1.85
CA VAL A 93 12.17 1.14 2.12
C VAL A 93 11.33 0.48 1.04
N SER A 94 11.88 -0.53 0.39
CA SER A 94 11.12 -1.43 -0.47
C SER A 94 10.80 -2.72 0.28
N VAL A 95 9.60 -3.27 0.12
CA VAL A 95 9.17 -4.47 0.84
C VAL A 95 8.24 -5.31 -0.02
N ARG A 96 8.41 -6.63 0.06
CA ARG A 96 7.50 -7.59 -0.58
C ARG A 96 6.35 -7.93 0.36
N GLY A 97 5.13 -7.79 -0.13
CA GLY A 97 3.92 -8.25 0.54
C GLY A 97 3.32 -9.48 -0.14
N LYS A 98 2.60 -10.27 0.64
CA LYS A 98 1.75 -11.36 0.17
C LYS A 98 0.44 -11.31 0.92
N ALA A 99 -0.67 -11.47 0.23
CA ALA A 99 -1.99 -11.54 0.83
C ALA A 99 -2.93 -12.29 -0.10
N ARG A 100 -4.05 -12.76 0.44
CA ARG A 100 -5.17 -13.22 -0.38
C ARG A 100 -6.17 -12.08 -0.49
N PHE A 101 -6.31 -11.51 -1.69
CA PHE A 101 -7.27 -10.44 -1.95
C PHE A 101 -8.59 -11.02 -2.46
N THR A 102 -9.68 -10.33 -2.16
CA THR A 102 -11.01 -10.62 -2.69
C THR A 102 -11.62 -9.36 -3.24
N TRP A 103 -12.10 -9.40 -4.48
CA TRP A 103 -12.89 -8.32 -5.06
C TRP A 103 -14.29 -8.34 -4.47
N THR A 104 -14.68 -7.28 -3.76
CA THR A 104 -15.88 -7.28 -2.88
C THR A 104 -17.17 -7.54 -3.66
N SER A 105 -17.32 -6.94 -4.85
CA SER A 105 -18.57 -7.02 -5.61
C SER A 105 -18.80 -8.37 -6.30
N THR A 106 -17.75 -9.13 -6.60
CA THR A 106 -17.84 -10.43 -7.30
C THR A 106 -17.55 -11.61 -6.38
N GLY A 107 -16.92 -11.36 -5.22
CA GLY A 107 -16.46 -12.38 -4.29
C GLY A 107 -15.30 -13.22 -4.82
N GLN A 108 -14.69 -12.85 -5.96
CA GLN A 108 -13.55 -13.59 -6.51
C GLN A 108 -12.27 -13.19 -5.81
N SER A 109 -11.45 -14.20 -5.49
CA SER A 109 -10.23 -14.03 -4.72
C SER A 109 -9.02 -14.61 -5.41
N TRP A 110 -7.85 -14.04 -5.16
CA TRP A 110 -6.55 -14.51 -5.64
C TRP A 110 -5.48 -14.36 -4.58
N ASP A 111 -4.45 -15.20 -4.69
CA ASP A 111 -3.22 -15.02 -3.92
C ASP A 111 -2.32 -14.04 -4.65
N GLU A 112 -1.98 -12.95 -3.98
CA GLU A 112 -1.22 -11.84 -4.54
C GLU A 112 0.20 -11.81 -3.98
N VAL A 113 1.13 -11.39 -4.83
CA VAL A 113 2.47 -10.97 -4.41
C VAL A 113 2.70 -9.57 -4.96
N PHE A 114 2.81 -8.61 -4.05
CA PHE A 114 2.97 -7.20 -4.39
C PHE A 114 4.24 -6.64 -3.75
N THR A 115 4.63 -5.44 -4.16
CA THR A 115 5.72 -4.70 -3.52
C THR A 115 5.27 -3.29 -3.18
N TYR A 116 5.72 -2.79 -2.03
CA TYR A 116 5.66 -1.38 -1.70
C TYR A 116 7.03 -0.75 -1.89
N VAL A 117 7.02 0.52 -2.30
CA VAL A 117 8.14 1.44 -2.14
C VAL A 117 7.65 2.59 -1.27
N LEU A 118 8.26 2.70 -0.09
CA LEU A 118 7.91 3.68 0.94
C LEU A 118 9.02 4.72 1.01
N GLU A 119 8.69 6.00 0.88
CA GLU A 119 9.57 7.13 1.21
C GLU A 119 9.12 7.76 2.52
N PHE A 120 10.06 8.10 3.39
CA PHE A 120 9.79 8.64 4.72
C PHE A 120 10.23 10.10 4.83
N ASP A 121 9.48 10.87 5.63
CA ASP A 121 9.88 12.22 6.05
C ASP A 121 10.88 12.19 7.22
N ASP A 122 11.30 13.37 7.67
CA ASP A 122 12.28 13.52 8.76
C ASP A 122 11.79 12.97 10.12
N ASN A 123 10.50 12.63 10.26
CA ASN A 123 9.89 12.07 11.46
C ASN A 123 9.52 10.58 11.28
N ASP A 124 10.12 9.90 10.30
CA ASP A 124 9.86 8.50 9.98
C ASP A 124 8.37 8.22 9.63
N LYS A 125 7.68 9.22 9.06
CA LYS A 125 6.32 9.07 8.55
C LYS A 125 6.30 8.86 7.04
N VAL A 126 5.39 8.01 6.56
CA VAL A 126 5.27 7.68 5.15
C VAL A 126 4.82 8.92 4.36
N LYS A 127 5.69 9.37 3.47
CA LYS A 127 5.49 10.51 2.58
C LYS A 127 5.06 10.05 1.19
N VAL A 128 5.73 9.03 0.65
CA VAL A 128 5.38 8.44 -0.66
C VAL A 128 5.11 6.96 -0.45
N TYR A 129 3.94 6.52 -0.89
CA TYR A 129 3.47 5.15 -0.83
C TYR A 129 3.15 4.65 -2.23
N GLU A 130 4.08 3.92 -2.82
CA GLU A 130 3.90 3.34 -4.16
C GLU A 130 3.73 1.83 -4.09
N ILE A 131 2.86 1.30 -4.95
CA ILE A 131 2.49 -0.11 -4.97
C ILE A 131 2.56 -0.66 -6.40
N TRP A 132 3.13 -1.87 -6.54
CA TRP A 132 3.03 -2.70 -7.75
C TRP A 132 2.46 -4.06 -7.37
N ALA A 133 1.41 -4.49 -8.07
CA ALA A 133 0.67 -5.73 -7.83
C ALA A 133 0.17 -6.35 -9.16
N ASP A 134 -0.48 -7.51 -9.10
CA ASP A 134 -1.09 -8.17 -10.26
C ASP A 134 -2.43 -7.50 -10.66
N SER A 135 -2.31 -6.40 -11.40
CA SER A 135 -3.46 -5.70 -12.00
C SER A 135 -4.29 -6.59 -12.95
N GLY A 136 -3.72 -7.66 -13.52
CA GLY A 136 -4.44 -8.61 -14.36
C GLY A 136 -5.40 -9.48 -13.55
N ALA A 137 -4.94 -10.01 -12.42
CA ALA A 137 -5.77 -10.75 -11.49
C ALA A 137 -6.90 -9.87 -10.92
N ALA A 138 -6.57 -8.65 -10.47
CA ALA A 138 -7.55 -7.67 -9.99
C ALA A 138 -8.62 -7.36 -11.06
N TYR A 139 -8.21 -7.11 -12.30
CA TYR A 139 -9.13 -6.87 -13.40
C TYR A 139 -10.06 -8.06 -13.66
N LEU A 140 -9.52 -9.27 -13.77
CA LEU A 140 -10.32 -10.48 -14.00
C LEU A 140 -11.29 -10.74 -12.85
N ALA A 141 -10.84 -10.55 -11.61
CA ALA A 141 -11.67 -10.68 -10.41
C ALA A 141 -12.82 -9.65 -10.43
N SER A 142 -12.54 -8.39 -10.80
CA SER A 142 -13.57 -7.33 -10.91
C SER A 142 -14.68 -7.66 -11.91
N LYS A 143 -14.38 -8.49 -12.93
CA LYS A 143 -15.32 -8.90 -13.97
C LYS A 143 -15.98 -10.25 -13.70
N GLY A 144 -15.67 -10.92 -12.59
CA GLY A 144 -16.15 -12.28 -12.34
C GLY A 144 -15.55 -13.31 -13.30
N ARG A 145 -14.34 -13.04 -13.82
CA ARG A 145 -13.67 -13.83 -14.88
C ARG A 145 -12.38 -14.48 -14.41
N LEU A 146 -12.00 -14.30 -13.15
CA LEU A 146 -10.86 -15.01 -12.56
C LEU A 146 -11.21 -16.50 -12.48
N LYS A 147 -10.41 -17.33 -13.14
CA LYS A 147 -10.59 -18.79 -13.12
C LYS A 147 -9.81 -19.35 -11.93
N SER A 148 -10.49 -20.19 -11.14
CA SER A 148 -9.91 -21.01 -10.07
C SER A 148 -9.05 -22.13 -10.63
#